data_AF-A0A972LW70-F1
#
_entry.id   AF-A0A972LW70-F1
#
_cell.length_a   1.000
_cell.length_b   1.000
_cell.length_c   1.000
_cell.angle_alpha   90.00
_cell.angle_beta   90.00
_cell.angle_gamma   90.00
#
_symmetry.space_group_name_H-M   'P 1'
#
loop_
_entity.id
_entity.type
_entity.pdbx_description
1 polymer ?
#
loop_
_entity_poly.entity_id
_entity_poly.type
_entity_poly.pdbx_seq_one_letter_code
_entity_poly.pdbx_strand_id
1 'polypeptide(L)'
;MAARKATSKKPSGANSSSKQRLNRELTFFLDRDLGRFDVANALRGLGANVEIHSDHFPPASPDTEWLPEVGKRGWIVLTRDRHILTRSLEIIALLRANTHAFILKNRNEMTGEVDPSAFLCFKDVTSPTNQRTMIAAMTPIAGIVNSAPITITSHNCARSCCLLANLNSYSYDFVMRQKISNVHLNFFIVEQIPTLPPDAYTKPPKTTLETWISERVLKLTCTAEGMLPLAEACDFS
;
A
#
# COMPACT_ATOMS: atom_id res chain seq x y z
N MET A 1 -22.97 49.95 16.82
CA MET A 1 -21.77 49.24 17.32
C MET A 1 -21.81 47.81 16.81
N ALA A 2 -20.92 47.43 15.89
CA ALA A 2 -20.75 46.05 15.46
C ALA A 2 -19.24 45.75 15.40
N ALA A 3 -18.78 44.87 16.29
CA ALA A 3 -17.38 44.49 16.41
C ALA A 3 -17.00 43.49 15.31
N ARG A 4 -16.01 43.82 14.48
CA ARG A 4 -15.39 42.90 13.51
C ARG A 4 -14.44 41.95 14.24
N LYS A 5 -14.63 40.65 14.06
CA LYS A 5 -13.79 39.58 14.62
C LYS A 5 -12.55 39.42 13.72
N ALA A 6 -11.36 39.70 14.26
CA ALA A 6 -10.10 39.51 13.55
C ALA A 6 -9.73 38.02 13.49
N THR A 7 -9.51 37.49 12.30
CA THR A 7 -9.00 36.13 12.08
C THR A 7 -7.47 36.13 12.16
N SER A 8 -6.94 35.37 13.11
CA SER A 8 -5.51 35.16 13.30
C SER A 8 -4.92 34.35 12.13
N LYS A 9 -4.04 34.98 11.34
CA LYS A 9 -3.19 34.28 10.36
C LYS A 9 -2.03 33.61 11.10
N LYS A 10 -2.05 32.28 11.21
CA LYS A 10 -0.86 31.50 11.58
C LYS A 10 0.16 31.56 10.43
N PRO A 11 1.42 31.93 10.65
CA PRO A 11 2.45 31.85 9.61
C PRO A 11 2.86 30.38 9.40
N SER A 12 2.83 29.91 8.15
CA SER A 12 3.37 28.61 7.75
C SER A 12 4.90 28.69 7.69
N GLY A 13 5.57 28.32 8.79
CA GLY A 13 7.01 28.08 8.80
C GLY A 13 7.31 26.72 8.20
N ALA A 14 7.37 26.61 6.87
CA ALA A 14 8.02 25.49 6.20
C ALA A 14 9.53 25.62 6.40
N ASN A 15 10.00 25.11 7.55
CA ASN A 15 11.38 25.28 7.98
C ASN A 15 12.33 24.44 7.10
N SER A 16 13.41 25.08 6.64
CA SER A 16 14.49 24.53 5.81
C SER A 16 15.26 23.36 6.44
N SER A 17 15.00 23.05 7.72
CA SER A 17 15.58 21.91 8.47
C SER A 17 15.06 20.54 8.01
N SER A 18 13.93 20.50 7.29
CA SER A 18 13.36 19.25 6.75
C SER A 18 14.20 18.65 5.62
N LYS A 19 14.84 19.49 4.79
CA LYS A 19 15.74 19.04 3.70
C LYS A 19 17.06 18.46 4.20
N GLN A 20 17.61 18.96 5.31
CA GLN A 20 18.84 18.42 5.90
C GLN A 20 18.67 17.04 6.54
N ARG A 21 17.44 16.65 6.90
CA ARG A 21 17.14 15.40 7.61
C ARG A 21 17.07 14.17 6.70
N LEU A 22 16.92 14.38 5.38
CA LEU A 22 16.81 13.33 4.36
C LEU A 22 18.16 12.73 3.92
N ASN A 23 19.29 13.31 4.34
CA ASN A 23 20.63 12.88 3.92
C ASN A 23 21.36 11.99 4.95
N ARG A 24 20.63 11.35 5.85
CA ARG A 24 21.16 10.27 6.69
C ARG A 24 20.86 8.95 6.01
N GLU A 25 21.88 8.12 5.80
CA GLU A 25 21.67 6.72 5.44
C GLU A 25 20.78 6.07 6.51
N LEU A 26 19.54 5.78 6.14
CA LEU A 26 18.58 5.15 7.04
C LEU A 26 18.97 3.67 7.18
N THR A 27 19.12 3.22 8.41
CA THR A 27 19.35 1.80 8.71
C THR A 27 18.09 1.21 9.29
N PHE A 28 17.59 0.14 8.69
CA PHE A 28 16.43 -0.62 9.16
C PHE A 28 16.90 -1.78 10.03
N PHE A 29 16.24 -2.00 11.16
CA PHE A 29 16.49 -3.13 12.06
C PHE A 29 15.30 -4.08 11.99
N LEU A 30 15.55 -5.34 11.64
CA LEU A 30 14.52 -6.39 11.60
C LEU A 30 14.56 -7.19 12.91
N ASP A 31 13.40 -7.31 13.54
CA ASP A 31 13.25 -8.17 14.72
C ASP A 31 13.28 -9.67 14.34
N ARG A 32 13.10 -10.52 15.35
CA ARG A 32 13.08 -11.98 15.16
C ARG A 32 11.89 -12.47 14.35
N ASP A 33 10.81 -11.70 14.32
CA ASP A 33 9.53 -12.09 13.78
C ASP A 33 9.39 -11.71 12.30
N LEU A 34 10.22 -10.81 11.77
CA LEU A 34 10.09 -10.27 10.41
C LEU A 34 10.91 -11.01 9.34
N GLY A 35 10.80 -12.35 9.26
CA GLY A 35 11.38 -13.14 8.15
C GLY A 35 12.90 -12.95 8.00
N ARG A 36 13.66 -13.49 8.98
CA ARG A 36 15.07 -13.18 9.30
C ARG A 36 16.00 -12.89 8.11
N PHE A 37 15.94 -13.67 7.04
CA PHE A 37 16.85 -13.52 5.91
C PHE A 37 16.14 -13.05 4.64
N ASP A 38 14.92 -13.52 4.38
CA ASP A 38 14.22 -13.20 3.12
C ASP A 38 13.87 -11.70 3.04
N VAL A 39 13.31 -11.13 4.11
CA VAL A 39 12.98 -9.70 4.14
C VAL A 39 14.25 -8.85 4.19
N ALA A 40 15.27 -9.30 4.91
CA ALA A 40 16.56 -8.62 4.98
C ALA A 40 17.24 -8.57 3.61
N ASN A 41 17.27 -9.68 2.89
CA ASN A 41 17.87 -9.81 1.58
C ASN A 41 17.09 -9.01 0.54
N ALA A 42 15.76 -9.03 0.58
CA ALA A 42 14.93 -8.22 -0.31
C ALA A 42 15.20 -6.72 -0.12
N LEU A 43 15.20 -6.23 1.13
CA LEU A 43 15.49 -4.83 1.43
C LEU A 43 16.93 -4.43 1.04
N ARG A 44 17.91 -5.30 1.30
CA ARG A 44 19.31 -5.08 0.86
C ARG A 44 19.44 -5.07 -0.66
N GLY A 45 18.70 -5.93 -1.36
CA GLY A 45 18.61 -5.94 -2.83
C GLY A 45 18.07 -4.64 -3.41
N LEU A 46 17.21 -3.94 -2.66
CA LEU A 46 16.72 -2.59 -2.98
C LEU A 46 17.69 -1.47 -2.55
N GLY A 47 18.88 -1.80 -2.06
CA GLY A 47 19.90 -0.83 -1.64
C GLY A 47 19.69 -0.23 -0.24
N ALA A 48 18.79 -0.79 0.57
CA ALA A 48 18.60 -0.34 1.96
C ALA A 48 19.68 -0.93 2.89
N ASN A 49 20.13 -0.13 3.87
CA ASN A 49 20.96 -0.62 4.96
C ASN A 49 20.08 -1.39 5.96
N VAL A 50 20.38 -2.66 6.20
CA VAL A 50 19.55 -3.54 7.03
C VAL A 50 20.39 -4.35 8.02
N GLU A 51 20.01 -4.24 9.28
CA GLU A 51 20.53 -4.99 10.42
C GLU A 51 19.46 -5.98 10.91
N ILE A 52 19.86 -7.17 11.34
CA ILE A 52 18.93 -8.20 11.83
C ILE A 52 19.24 -8.54 13.28
N HIS A 53 18.21 -8.86 14.06
CA HIS A 53 18.35 -9.13 15.50
C HIS A 53 19.40 -10.20 15.82
N SER A 54 19.50 -11.27 15.01
CA SER A 54 20.44 -12.38 15.26
C SER A 54 21.92 -11.99 15.19
N ASP A 55 22.24 -10.88 14.52
CA ASP A 55 23.62 -10.43 14.35
C ASP A 55 24.12 -9.63 15.57
N HIS A 56 23.19 -9.09 16.36
CA HIS A 56 23.48 -8.16 17.47
C HIS A 56 23.11 -8.71 18.84
N PHE A 57 22.13 -9.61 18.92
CA PHE A 57 21.55 -10.05 20.19
C PHE A 57 21.27 -11.56 20.22
N PRO A 58 21.44 -12.22 21.37
CA PRO A 58 21.03 -13.61 21.58
C PRO A 58 19.56 -13.87 21.23
N PRO A 59 19.19 -15.08 20.74
CA PRO A 59 17.82 -15.37 20.31
C PRO A 59 16.73 -15.13 21.35
N ALA A 60 17.06 -15.13 22.65
CA ALA A 60 16.12 -14.97 23.76
C ALA A 60 16.15 -13.57 24.42
N SER A 61 16.87 -12.59 23.86
CA SER A 61 16.94 -11.25 24.46
C SER A 61 15.55 -10.59 24.55
N PRO A 62 15.14 -10.06 25.72
CA PRO A 62 13.85 -9.39 25.89
C PRO A 62 13.84 -8.01 25.24
N ASP A 63 12.65 -7.53 24.88
CA ASP A 63 12.46 -6.25 24.17
C ASP A 63 12.97 -5.04 24.95
N THR A 64 12.94 -5.13 26.29
CA THR A 64 13.50 -4.14 27.19
C THR A 64 15.02 -3.96 27.07
N GLU A 65 15.73 -4.94 26.49
CA GLU A 65 17.19 -4.92 26.35
C GLU A 65 17.62 -4.42 24.96
N TRP A 66 17.01 -4.97 23.89
CA TRP A 66 17.43 -4.64 22.52
C TRP A 66 16.80 -3.33 22.00
N LEU A 67 15.55 -3.00 22.35
CA LEU A 67 14.89 -1.77 21.85
C LEU A 67 15.65 -0.48 22.21
N PRO A 68 16.15 -0.29 23.44
CA PRO A 68 16.91 0.90 23.79
C PRO A 68 18.23 1.01 23.00
N GLU A 69 18.88 -0.11 22.73
CA GLU A 69 20.15 -0.14 22.00
C GLU A 69 19.96 0.20 20.52
N VAL A 70 18.91 -0.35 19.89
CA VAL A 70 18.50 0.01 18.53
C VAL A 70 18.12 1.51 18.45
N GLY A 71 17.44 2.02 19.48
CA GLY A 71 17.14 3.45 19.62
C GLY A 71 18.37 4.34 19.71
N LYS A 72 19.37 3.99 20.53
CA LYS A 72 20.64 4.73 20.63
C LYS A 72 21.39 4.81 19.30
N ARG A 73 21.32 3.73 18.51
CA ARG A 73 21.93 3.66 17.17
C ARG A 73 21.14 4.43 16.10
N GLY A 74 19.94 4.89 16.43
CA GLY A 74 19.07 5.63 15.52
C GLY A 74 18.48 4.78 14.40
N TRP A 75 18.43 3.47 14.59
CA TRP A 75 17.89 2.53 13.61
C TRP A 75 16.36 2.54 13.59
N ILE A 76 15.79 2.26 12.42
CA ILE A 76 14.35 2.18 12.22
C ILE A 76 13.89 0.74 12.41
N VAL A 77 13.09 0.47 13.44
CA VAL A 77 12.61 -0.90 13.72
C VAL A 77 11.50 -1.29 12.74
N LEU A 78 11.64 -2.45 12.10
CA LEU A 78 10.58 -3.14 11.37
C LEU A 78 10.21 -4.41 12.14
N THR A 79 8.95 -4.51 12.59
CA THR A 79 8.50 -5.58 13.50
C THR A 79 7.10 -6.09 13.14
N ARG A 80 6.82 -7.37 13.44
CA ARG A 80 5.45 -7.92 13.46
C ARG A 80 4.86 -8.01 14.87
N ASP A 81 5.67 -7.86 15.91
CA ASP A 81 5.19 -7.98 17.28
C ASP A 81 4.36 -6.75 17.67
N ARG A 82 3.08 -7.02 17.99
CA ARG A 82 2.13 -5.99 18.41
C ARG A 82 2.28 -5.63 19.88
N HIS A 83 2.96 -6.46 20.67
CA HIS A 83 3.12 -6.26 22.12
C HIS A 83 4.13 -5.15 22.43
N ILE A 84 5.01 -4.82 21.47
CA ILE A 84 5.97 -3.72 21.55
C ILE A 84 5.30 -2.34 21.77
N LEU A 85 4.02 -2.19 21.40
CA LEU A 85 3.26 -0.94 21.59
C LEU A 85 2.27 -0.95 22.75
N THR A 86 2.06 -2.08 23.42
CA THR A 86 1.03 -2.18 24.47
C THR A 86 1.60 -2.19 25.88
N ARG A 87 2.94 -2.28 26.03
CA ARG A 87 3.62 -2.19 27.32
C ARG A 87 4.06 -0.75 27.60
N SER A 88 3.57 -0.22 28.72
CA SER A 88 3.72 1.19 29.13
C SER A 88 5.18 1.69 29.22
N LEU A 89 6.14 0.78 29.43
CA LEU A 89 7.57 1.10 29.50
C LEU A 89 8.24 1.22 28.11
N GLU A 90 7.74 0.52 27.10
CA GLU A 90 8.29 0.50 25.73
C GLU A 90 7.86 1.74 24.93
N ILE A 91 6.63 2.24 25.13
CA ILE A 91 6.17 3.52 24.57
C ILE A 91 7.04 4.67 25.08
N ILE A 92 7.40 4.67 26.37
CA ILE A 92 8.27 5.70 26.97
C ILE A 92 9.70 5.58 26.43
N ALA A 93 10.20 4.36 26.19
CA ALA A 93 11.52 4.14 25.57
C ALA A 93 11.55 4.61 24.11
N LEU A 94 10.51 4.29 23.32
CA LEU A 94 10.36 4.77 21.94
C LEU A 94 10.23 6.30 21.86
N LEU A 95 9.43 6.90 22.76
CA LEU A 95 9.24 8.36 22.82
C LEU A 95 10.50 9.12 23.30
N ARG A 96 11.34 8.52 24.15
CA ARG A 96 12.57 9.14 24.67
C ARG A 96 13.79 8.93 23.77
N ALA A 97 13.84 7.84 23.02
CA ALA A 97 15.00 7.47 22.20
C ALA A 97 14.94 7.99 20.75
N ASN A 98 13.86 8.68 20.36
CA ASN A 98 13.65 9.15 18.97
C ASN A 98 13.71 7.99 17.94
N THR A 99 13.39 6.78 18.39
CA THR A 99 13.36 5.56 17.58
C THR A 99 12.13 5.61 16.68
N HIS A 100 12.33 5.37 15.39
CA HIS A 100 11.23 5.28 14.43
C HIS A 100 10.92 3.79 14.26
N ALA A 101 9.66 3.39 14.37
CA ALA A 101 9.27 1.99 14.22
C ALA A 101 8.06 1.86 13.28
N PHE A 102 8.12 0.87 12.39
CA PHE A 102 7.00 0.44 11.56
C PHE A 102 6.57 -0.97 11.96
N ILE A 103 5.27 -1.15 12.16
CA ILE A 103 4.70 -2.43 12.58
C ILE A 103 3.88 -2.99 11.44
N LEU A 104 4.37 -4.08 10.86
CA LEU A 104 3.76 -4.72 9.71
C LEU A 104 2.66 -5.66 10.19
N LYS A 105 1.41 -5.19 10.12
CA LYS A 105 0.23 -5.98 10.46
C LYS A 105 -0.15 -6.89 9.28
N ASN A 106 0.41 -8.09 9.22
CA ASN A 106 -0.12 -9.15 8.36
C ASN A 106 -0.35 -10.43 9.18
N ARG A 107 -1.48 -11.12 8.95
CA ARG A 107 -1.77 -12.44 9.56
C ARG A 107 -1.09 -13.58 8.81
N ASN A 108 -0.72 -13.36 7.55
CA ASN A 108 -0.09 -14.36 6.70
C ASN A 108 1.42 -14.10 6.60
N GLU A 109 2.19 -15.15 6.30
CA GLU A 109 3.61 -15.06 6.03
C GLU A 109 3.87 -14.12 4.83
N MET A 110 4.91 -13.28 4.92
CA MET A 110 5.35 -12.42 3.82
C MET A 110 6.10 -13.28 2.80
N THR A 111 5.37 -14.01 1.97
CA THR A 111 5.92 -15.00 1.02
C THR A 111 5.97 -14.52 -0.42
N GLY A 112 5.62 -13.26 -0.70
CA GLY A 112 5.50 -12.76 -2.06
C GLY A 112 6.68 -11.90 -2.52
N GLU A 113 7.36 -12.33 -3.58
CA GLU A 113 7.91 -11.40 -4.57
C GLU A 113 6.73 -10.84 -5.36
N VAL A 114 6.21 -9.69 -4.92
CA VAL A 114 5.36 -8.88 -5.78
C VAL A 114 6.13 -7.59 -5.99
N ASP A 115 6.68 -7.43 -7.19
CA ASP A 115 7.17 -6.16 -7.69
C ASP A 115 6.11 -5.63 -8.67
N PRO A 116 5.01 -5.03 -8.17
CA PRO A 116 3.91 -4.64 -9.02
C PRO A 116 4.26 -3.33 -9.70
N SER A 117 4.12 -3.24 -11.02
CA SER A 117 4.28 -1.97 -11.75
C SER A 117 3.24 -0.91 -11.35
N ALA A 118 2.09 -1.33 -10.81
CA ALA A 118 1.07 -0.49 -10.18
C ALA A 118 0.16 -1.33 -9.27
N PHE A 119 -0.56 -0.68 -8.36
CA PHE A 119 -1.58 -1.32 -7.53
C PHE A 119 -2.97 -1.12 -8.11
N LEU A 120 -3.70 -2.22 -8.36
CA LEU A 120 -5.13 -2.16 -8.61
C LEU A 120 -5.87 -2.01 -7.27
N CYS A 121 -6.59 -0.91 -7.09
CA CYS A 121 -7.32 -0.62 -5.86
C CYS A 121 -8.80 -0.38 -6.17
N PHE A 122 -9.67 -0.58 -5.18
CA PHE A 122 -11.06 -0.12 -5.25
C PHE A 122 -11.44 0.72 -4.03
N LYS A 123 -12.46 1.54 -4.17
CA LYS A 123 -12.96 2.40 -3.08
C LYS A 123 -13.89 1.59 -2.16
N ASP A 124 -13.50 1.43 -0.90
CA ASP A 124 -14.32 0.75 0.12
C ASP A 124 -15.59 1.55 0.46
N VAL A 125 -15.45 2.85 0.72
CA VAL A 125 -16.57 3.68 1.17
C VAL A 125 -17.49 4.05 0.02
N THR A 126 -18.70 3.48 -0.01
CA THR A 126 -19.70 3.70 -1.06
C THR A 126 -21.12 3.59 -0.51
N SER A 127 -22.16 3.64 -1.35
CA SER A 127 -23.56 3.48 -0.95
C SER A 127 -24.35 2.78 -2.05
N PRO A 128 -25.38 1.98 -1.72
CA PRO A 128 -26.30 1.43 -2.73
C PRO A 128 -27.05 2.52 -3.53
N THR A 129 -27.15 3.74 -3.01
CA THR A 129 -27.79 4.87 -3.71
C THR A 129 -26.86 5.56 -4.73
N ASN A 130 -25.57 5.26 -4.72
CA ASN A 130 -24.62 5.88 -5.64
C ASN A 130 -24.78 5.30 -7.05
N GLN A 131 -24.72 6.17 -8.07
CA GLN A 131 -24.71 5.73 -9.46
C GLN A 131 -23.46 4.89 -9.79
N ARG A 132 -22.33 5.29 -9.20
CA ARG A 132 -21.07 4.54 -9.19
C ARG A 132 -20.88 3.96 -7.79
N THR A 133 -21.23 2.69 -7.63
CA THR A 133 -21.10 1.92 -6.39
C THR A 133 -19.71 1.30 -6.32
N MET A 134 -19.22 0.75 -7.42
CA MET A 134 -17.84 0.29 -7.59
C MET A 134 -17.02 1.34 -8.33
N ILE A 135 -15.92 1.76 -7.70
CA ILE A 135 -14.92 2.65 -8.30
C ILE A 135 -13.57 2.00 -8.04
N ALA A 136 -12.89 1.64 -9.12
CA ALA A 136 -11.55 1.06 -9.07
C ALA A 136 -10.56 1.92 -9.85
N ALA A 137 -9.29 1.86 -9.47
CA ALA A 137 -8.21 2.60 -10.12
C ALA A 137 -6.90 1.81 -10.04
N MET A 138 -6.04 1.99 -11.04
CA MET A 138 -4.62 1.68 -10.89
C MET A 138 -3.94 2.88 -10.25
N THR A 139 -3.09 2.63 -9.27
CA THR A 139 -2.29 3.65 -8.58
C THR A 139 -0.82 3.32 -8.70
N PRO A 140 0.07 4.33 -8.70
CA PRO A 140 1.50 4.08 -8.67
C PRO A 140 1.89 3.37 -7.38
N ILE A 141 3.09 2.78 -7.34
CA ILE A 141 3.62 2.15 -6.13
C ILE A 141 3.81 3.23 -5.05
N ALA A 142 2.84 3.33 -4.16
CA ALA A 142 2.78 4.33 -3.11
C ALA A 142 2.02 3.81 -1.89
N GLY A 143 2.12 4.54 -0.77
CA GLY A 143 1.35 4.23 0.43
C GLY A 143 -0.15 4.37 0.18
N ILE A 144 -0.91 3.30 0.41
CA ILE A 144 -2.37 3.25 0.21
C ILE A 144 -3.07 3.11 1.56
N VAL A 145 -4.23 3.76 1.68
CA VAL A 145 -5.06 3.74 2.90
C VAL A 145 -6.01 2.55 2.91
N ASN A 146 -6.45 2.12 4.11
CA ASN A 146 -7.37 1.00 4.27
C ASN A 146 -8.70 1.15 3.48
N SER A 147 -9.15 2.38 3.24
CA SER A 147 -10.36 2.66 2.45
C SER A 147 -10.18 2.54 0.93
N ALA A 148 -8.98 2.15 0.49
CA ALA A 148 -8.66 1.83 -0.89
C ALA A 148 -8.02 0.43 -0.96
N PRO A 149 -8.76 -0.67 -0.71
CA PRO A 149 -8.16 -1.99 -0.67
C PRO A 149 -7.53 -2.39 -2.01
N ILE A 150 -6.40 -3.09 -1.92
CA ILE A 150 -5.60 -3.53 -3.07
C ILE A 150 -6.04 -4.93 -3.51
N THR A 151 -6.15 -5.11 -4.82
CA THR A 151 -6.38 -6.39 -5.49
C THR A 151 -5.07 -6.87 -6.09
N ILE A 152 -4.60 -8.04 -5.68
CA ILE A 152 -3.39 -8.65 -6.22
C ILE A 152 -3.79 -9.74 -7.22
N THR A 153 -3.19 -9.71 -8.41
CA THR A 153 -3.47 -10.68 -9.49
C THR A 153 -2.18 -11.34 -9.93
N SER A 154 -2.21 -12.65 -10.22
CA SER A 154 -1.09 -13.39 -10.81
C SER A 154 -1.05 -13.30 -12.35
N HIS A 155 -1.87 -12.45 -12.95
CA HIS A 155 -1.93 -12.24 -14.40
C HIS A 155 -1.08 -11.06 -14.85
N ASN A 156 -0.80 -11.00 -16.15
CA ASN A 156 -0.10 -9.88 -16.77
C ASN A 156 -0.86 -8.56 -16.57
N CYS A 157 -0.16 -7.44 -16.75
CA CYS A 157 -0.73 -6.12 -16.52
C CYS A 157 -1.90 -5.79 -17.46
N ALA A 158 -1.90 -6.30 -18.71
CA ALA A 158 -2.98 -6.10 -19.67
C ALA A 158 -4.31 -6.70 -19.15
N ARG A 159 -4.27 -7.90 -18.57
CA ARG A 159 -5.42 -8.53 -17.92
C ARG A 159 -5.84 -7.79 -16.65
N SER A 160 -4.90 -7.25 -15.88
CA SER A 160 -5.23 -6.39 -14.74
C SER A 160 -5.94 -5.10 -15.20
N CYS A 161 -5.59 -4.55 -16.36
CA CYS A 161 -6.33 -3.46 -17.01
C CYS A 161 -7.74 -3.90 -17.45
N CYS A 162 -7.91 -5.12 -17.98
CA CYS A 162 -9.23 -5.65 -18.31
C CYS A 162 -10.11 -5.82 -17.05
N LEU A 163 -9.53 -6.29 -15.95
CA LEU A 163 -10.22 -6.36 -14.66
C LEU A 163 -10.63 -4.95 -14.19
N LEU A 164 -9.73 -3.97 -14.26
CA LEU A 164 -10.03 -2.57 -13.93
C LEU A 164 -11.23 -2.04 -14.74
N ALA A 165 -11.28 -2.33 -16.04
CA ALA A 165 -12.41 -1.94 -16.89
C ALA A 165 -13.72 -2.61 -16.46
N ASN A 166 -13.67 -3.90 -16.11
CA ASN A 166 -14.86 -4.65 -15.68
C ASN A 166 -15.43 -4.09 -14.37
N LEU A 167 -14.56 -3.85 -13.37
CA LEU A 167 -14.93 -3.24 -12.08
C LEU A 167 -15.57 -1.86 -12.25
N ASN A 168 -15.16 -1.10 -13.27
CA ASN A 168 -15.71 0.23 -13.55
C ASN A 168 -16.91 0.24 -14.52
N SER A 169 -17.44 -0.92 -14.91
CA SER A 169 -18.57 -1.00 -15.82
C SER A 169 -19.90 -0.70 -15.12
N TYR A 170 -20.83 -0.04 -15.83
CA TYR A 170 -22.17 0.24 -15.29
C TYR A 170 -22.98 -1.03 -14.96
N SER A 171 -22.73 -2.12 -15.68
CA SER A 171 -23.32 -3.42 -15.39
C SER A 171 -22.84 -3.95 -14.04
N TYR A 172 -21.54 -3.79 -13.74
CA TYR A 172 -20.97 -4.16 -12.44
C TYR A 172 -21.59 -3.34 -11.31
N ASP A 173 -21.70 -2.01 -11.50
CA ASP A 173 -22.37 -1.10 -10.57
C ASP A 173 -23.82 -1.52 -10.28
N PHE A 174 -24.56 -1.93 -11.31
CA PHE A 174 -25.94 -2.38 -11.15
C PHE A 174 -26.05 -3.60 -10.24
N VAL A 175 -25.21 -4.62 -10.45
CA VAL A 175 -25.20 -5.83 -9.62
C VAL A 175 -24.71 -5.50 -8.20
N MET A 176 -23.67 -4.67 -8.07
CA MET A 176 -23.13 -4.24 -6.77
C MET A 176 -24.17 -3.56 -5.89
N ARG A 177 -25.04 -2.70 -6.46
CA ARG A 177 -26.12 -2.04 -5.71
C ARG A 177 -27.11 -3.00 -5.07
N GLN A 178 -27.34 -4.16 -5.68
CA GLN A 178 -28.25 -5.16 -5.14
C GLN A 178 -27.61 -5.98 -4.00
N LYS A 179 -26.28 -5.96 -3.89
CA LYS A 179 -25.51 -6.80 -2.97
C LYS A 179 -25.01 -6.02 -1.76
N ILE A 180 -24.72 -4.73 -1.93
CA ILE A 180 -24.29 -3.88 -0.83
C ILE A 180 -25.50 -3.43 0.00
N SER A 181 -25.45 -3.64 1.32
CA SER A 181 -26.51 -3.21 2.26
C SER A 181 -26.06 -2.04 3.15
N ASN A 182 -24.76 -1.74 3.19
CA ASN A 182 -24.17 -0.74 4.07
C ASN A 182 -23.27 0.21 3.26
N VAL A 183 -22.41 0.96 3.94
CA VAL A 183 -21.52 1.94 3.31
C VAL A 183 -20.11 1.43 3.01
N HIS A 184 -19.83 0.15 3.29
CA HIS A 184 -18.52 -0.47 3.13
C HIS A 184 -18.57 -1.63 2.15
N LEU A 185 -17.75 -1.54 1.12
CA LEU A 185 -17.59 -2.57 0.11
C LEU A 185 -16.61 -3.64 0.65
N ASN A 186 -17.08 -4.40 1.62
CA ASN A 186 -16.32 -5.47 2.27
C ASN A 186 -15.83 -6.53 1.26
N PHE A 187 -14.67 -7.15 1.52
CA PHE A 187 -14.05 -8.14 0.64
C PHE A 187 -14.98 -9.28 0.21
N PHE A 188 -15.72 -9.85 1.15
CA PHE A 188 -16.65 -10.95 0.86
C PHE A 188 -17.75 -10.56 -0.13
N ILE A 189 -18.09 -9.27 -0.25
CA ILE A 189 -19.05 -8.80 -1.25
C ILE A 189 -18.37 -8.83 -2.61
N VAL A 190 -17.18 -8.25 -2.75
CA VAL A 190 -16.42 -8.23 -4.02
C VAL A 190 -16.19 -9.64 -4.55
N GLU A 191 -15.79 -10.57 -3.68
CA GLU A 191 -15.48 -11.96 -4.02
C GLU A 191 -16.68 -12.74 -4.58
N GLN A 192 -17.91 -12.31 -4.27
CA GLN A 192 -19.15 -12.97 -4.71
C GLN A 192 -19.70 -12.43 -6.03
N ILE A 193 -19.12 -11.35 -6.58
CA ILE A 193 -19.71 -10.63 -7.70
C ILE A 193 -19.23 -11.25 -9.02
N PRO A 194 -20.14 -11.49 -9.98
CA PRO A 194 -19.77 -12.08 -11.26
C PRO A 194 -18.79 -11.17 -12.00
N THR A 195 -17.53 -11.59 -12.02
CA THR A 195 -16.45 -10.99 -12.79
C THR A 195 -16.13 -11.89 -13.97
N LEU A 196 -15.83 -11.29 -15.14
CA LEU A 196 -15.49 -12.06 -16.33
C LEU A 196 -14.18 -12.82 -16.09
N PRO A 197 -14.13 -14.13 -16.42
CA PRO A 197 -12.89 -14.90 -16.31
C PRO A 197 -11.85 -14.38 -17.32
N PRO A 198 -10.55 -14.57 -17.07
CA PRO A 198 -9.48 -14.13 -17.98
C PRO A 198 -9.64 -14.63 -19.42
N ASP A 199 -10.14 -15.86 -19.60
CA ASP A 199 -10.37 -16.46 -20.92
C ASP A 199 -11.53 -15.82 -21.70
N ALA A 200 -12.33 -14.94 -21.08
CA ALA A 200 -13.32 -14.16 -21.81
C ALA A 200 -12.66 -13.10 -22.72
N TYR A 201 -11.43 -12.66 -22.41
CA TYR A 201 -10.74 -11.58 -23.12
C TYR A 201 -9.92 -12.06 -24.33
N THR A 202 -9.76 -13.37 -24.53
CA THR A 202 -9.09 -13.95 -25.71
C THR A 202 -9.98 -13.97 -26.95
N LYS A 203 -11.29 -13.74 -26.81
CA LYS A 203 -12.21 -13.72 -27.96
C LYS A 203 -12.07 -12.43 -28.77
N PRO A 204 -11.92 -12.50 -30.10
CA PRO A 204 -11.68 -11.34 -30.95
C PRO A 204 -12.96 -10.52 -31.25
N PRO A 205 -12.88 -9.18 -31.19
CA PRO A 205 -13.15 -8.31 -32.35
C PRO A 205 -11.93 -8.32 -33.30
N LYS A 206 -11.79 -7.46 -34.30
CA LYS A 206 -10.64 -7.50 -35.26
C LYS A 206 -9.23 -7.57 -34.62
N THR A 207 -9.10 -7.25 -33.32
CA THR A 207 -7.98 -7.52 -32.40
C THR A 207 -8.49 -8.31 -31.19
N THR A 208 -7.65 -8.95 -30.37
CA THR A 208 -8.11 -9.58 -29.12
C THR A 208 -8.84 -8.57 -28.23
N LEU A 209 -9.85 -9.02 -27.49
CA LEU A 209 -10.58 -8.15 -26.56
C LEU A 209 -9.65 -7.63 -25.45
N GLU A 210 -8.68 -8.43 -25.03
CA GLU A 210 -7.63 -8.05 -24.08
C GLU A 210 -6.88 -6.78 -24.53
N THR A 211 -6.30 -6.79 -25.73
CA THR A 211 -5.58 -5.63 -26.29
C THR A 211 -6.52 -4.43 -26.49
N TRP A 212 -7.72 -4.68 -27.02
CA TRP A 212 -8.68 -3.61 -27.30
C TRP A 212 -9.12 -2.86 -26.03
N ILE A 213 -9.31 -3.57 -24.91
CA ILE A 213 -9.66 -2.97 -23.61
C ILE A 213 -8.43 -2.33 -22.95
N SER A 214 -7.34 -3.08 -22.82
CA SER A 214 -6.15 -2.64 -22.08
C SER A 214 -5.56 -1.34 -22.63
N GLU A 215 -5.44 -1.19 -23.95
CA GLU A 215 -4.98 0.06 -24.57
C GLU A 215 -5.81 1.28 -24.18
N ARG A 216 -7.14 1.14 -24.09
CA ARG A 216 -8.04 2.24 -23.70
C ARG A 216 -7.92 2.56 -22.23
N VAL A 217 -7.80 1.54 -21.40
CA VAL A 217 -7.57 1.70 -19.96
C VAL A 217 -6.26 2.42 -19.71
N LEU A 218 -5.18 2.01 -20.37
CA LEU A 218 -3.86 2.62 -20.23
C LEU A 218 -3.86 4.09 -20.67
N LYS A 219 -4.51 4.43 -21.80
CA LYS A 219 -4.71 5.84 -22.23
C LYS A 219 -5.38 6.72 -21.17
N LEU A 220 -6.33 6.18 -20.41
CA LEU A 220 -7.06 6.92 -19.38
C LEU A 220 -6.35 6.91 -18.01
N THR A 221 -5.48 5.93 -17.79
CA THR A 221 -4.83 5.66 -16.51
C THR A 221 -3.45 6.31 -16.44
N CYS A 222 -2.65 6.15 -17.48
CA CYS A 222 -1.25 6.57 -17.56
C CYS A 222 -1.14 8.07 -17.90
N THR A 223 -1.67 8.92 -17.01
CA THR A 223 -1.75 10.38 -17.21
C THR A 223 -0.71 11.17 -16.38
N ALA A 224 0.14 10.47 -15.62
CA ALA A 224 1.18 11.05 -14.78
C ALA A 224 2.46 10.22 -14.83
N GLU A 225 3.62 10.84 -14.57
CA GLU A 225 4.94 10.18 -14.59
C GLU A 225 5.03 8.96 -13.66
N GLY A 226 4.34 9.00 -12.51
CA GLY A 226 4.29 7.86 -11.59
C GLY A 226 3.67 6.59 -12.17
N MET A 227 2.93 6.70 -13.28
CA MET A 227 2.32 5.56 -13.98
C MET A 227 3.19 5.00 -15.10
N LEU A 228 4.38 5.57 -15.36
CA LEU A 228 5.32 5.04 -16.37
C LEU A 228 5.66 3.57 -16.14
N PRO A 229 5.91 3.08 -14.90
CA PRO A 229 6.18 1.66 -14.70
C PRO A 229 5.03 0.75 -15.18
N LEU A 230 3.78 1.19 -15.02
CA LEU A 230 2.61 0.45 -15.54
C LEU A 230 2.58 0.46 -17.07
N ALA A 231 2.85 1.60 -17.69
CA ALA A 231 2.89 1.73 -19.14
C ALA A 231 3.97 0.82 -19.74
N GLU A 232 5.19 0.87 -19.19
CA GLU A 232 6.32 0.03 -19.59
C GLU A 232 6.03 -1.46 -19.41
N ALA A 233 5.46 -1.86 -18.27
CA ALA A 233 5.09 -3.25 -18.01
C ALA A 233 4.04 -3.80 -18.99
N CYS A 234 3.28 -2.93 -19.64
CA CYS A 234 2.26 -3.28 -20.64
C CYS A 234 2.69 -3.00 -22.08
N ASP A 235 3.98 -2.73 -22.33
CA ASP A 235 4.50 -2.35 -23.65
C ASP A 235 3.69 -1.20 -24.29
N PHE A 236 3.24 -0.25 -23.46
CA PHE A 236 2.38 0.87 -23.87
C PHE A 236 3.19 2.16 -24.03
N SER A 237 3.24 2.66 -25.26
CA SER A 237 3.95 3.88 -25.67
C SER A 237 3.03 5.09 -25.83
#